data_AF-F8KTL2-F1
#
_entry.id   AF-F8KTL2-F1
#
_cell.length_a   1.000
_cell.length_b   1.000
_cell.length_c   1.000
_cell.angle_alpha   90.00
_cell.angle_beta   90.00
_cell.angle_gamma   90.00
#
_symmetry.space_group_name_H-M   'P 1'
#
loop_
_entity.id
_entity.type
_entity.pdbx_description
1 polymer ?
#
loop_
_entity_poly.entity_id
_entity_poly.type
_entity_poly.pdbx_seq_one_letter_code
_entity_poly.pdbx_strand_id
1 'polypeptide(L)'
;MSMKTRLSVKNLALPSNHPLAKEFRKIAKAHNQDLKNALAEAQRKVQDLKEGYVKFQADLSDEERERFVRLVKIISNVKPEDDCIGSPEFLSYVKEMQTWERGKTPFISKQFVDTLEQITNHATIHVPTQDFNEWLLKVDWRAIGMHPYSLSLLEDPNQGHWDIYPFAQEGKKNKAINFELDKELNARHPSVDIKHSEVAIDFGTKSTTAAFLDDSGRKTLISIGTQEAFKEVSDKDFENPTIIEFRHHQKFLNDYGALEHRPFTEVDDLTTAHTAFNEFKEAKGNDYYRFFYKLKQWAGTAHYEDPLKRPRLSQRWAHMGFGQLHGMHEQ
;
A
#
# COMPACT_ATOMS: atom_id res chain seq x y z
N MET A 1 -8.21 26.49 -15.81
CA MET A 1 -6.90 25.84 -16.03
C MET A 1 -7.15 24.42 -16.48
N SER A 2 -6.55 23.97 -17.59
CA SER A 2 -6.66 22.57 -18.03
C SER A 2 -5.93 21.67 -17.04
N MET A 3 -6.54 20.54 -16.69
CA MET A 3 -5.92 19.53 -15.82
C MET A 3 -4.73 18.89 -16.55
N LYS A 4 -3.55 18.90 -15.93
CA LYS A 4 -2.38 18.19 -16.46
C LYS A 4 -2.58 16.69 -16.29
N THR A 5 -2.68 15.95 -17.39
CA THR A 5 -2.93 14.50 -17.37
C THR A 5 -1.66 13.66 -17.21
N ARG A 6 -0.47 14.28 -17.33
CA ARG A 6 0.84 13.69 -17.08
C ARG A 6 1.71 14.66 -16.29
N LEU A 7 2.48 14.12 -15.35
CA LEU A 7 3.28 14.89 -14.41
C LEU A 7 4.54 14.09 -14.04
N SER A 8 5.68 14.75 -13.89
CA SER A 8 6.83 14.17 -13.20
C SER A 8 6.70 14.47 -11.71
N VAL A 9 6.76 13.44 -10.89
CA VAL A 9 6.48 13.48 -9.46
C VAL A 9 7.78 13.21 -8.71
N LYS A 10 8.23 14.23 -7.98
CA LYS A 10 9.31 14.12 -7.00
C LYS A 10 8.79 14.10 -5.57
N ASN A 11 7.69 14.81 -5.32
CA ASN A 11 7.13 15.01 -3.99
C ASN A 11 5.68 14.55 -3.95
N LEU A 12 5.31 13.85 -2.88
CA LEU A 12 3.95 13.36 -2.64
C LEU A 12 3.50 13.72 -1.22
N ALA A 13 2.26 14.19 -1.10
CA ALA A 13 1.64 14.47 0.20
C ALA A 13 0.43 13.56 0.37
N LEU A 14 0.58 12.52 1.19
CA LEU A 14 -0.42 11.46 1.34
C LEU A 14 -0.97 11.38 2.77
N PRO A 15 -2.27 11.08 2.96
CA PRO A 15 -2.81 10.76 4.27
C PRO A 15 -2.06 9.60 4.94
N SER A 16 -1.94 9.63 6.26
CA SER A 16 -1.21 8.60 7.03
C SER A 16 -1.74 7.18 6.91
N ASN A 17 -3.02 7.03 6.57
CA ASN A 17 -3.68 5.76 6.33
C ASN A 17 -3.65 5.30 4.86
N HIS A 18 -3.16 6.14 3.95
CA HIS A 18 -3.06 5.82 2.53
C HIS A 18 -2.14 4.60 2.31
N PRO A 19 -2.52 3.59 1.51
CA PRO A 19 -1.69 2.41 1.28
C PRO A 19 -0.26 2.72 0.80
N LEU A 20 -0.11 3.64 -0.17
CA LEU A 20 1.22 4.12 -0.58
C LEU A 20 2.03 4.77 0.55
N ALA A 21 1.39 5.54 1.44
CA ALA A 21 2.10 6.13 2.56
C ALA A 21 2.63 5.06 3.53
N LYS A 22 1.89 3.96 3.72
CA LYS A 22 2.34 2.81 4.51
C LYS A 22 3.54 2.12 3.85
N GLU A 23 3.51 1.90 2.54
CA GLU A 23 4.62 1.27 1.84
C GLU A 23 5.86 2.17 1.81
N PHE A 24 5.72 3.47 1.53
CA PHE A 24 6.82 4.42 1.58
C PHE A 24 7.52 4.45 2.93
N ARG A 25 6.75 4.47 4.03
CA ARG A 25 7.31 4.39 5.38
C ARG A 25 8.06 3.08 5.61
N LYS A 26 7.52 1.95 5.14
CA LYS A 26 8.14 0.64 5.26
C LYS A 26 9.48 0.60 4.52
N ILE A 27 9.52 1.07 3.27
CA ILE A 27 10.74 1.17 2.46
C ILE A 27 11.75 2.08 3.17
N ALA A 28 11.37 3.31 3.51
CA ALA A 28 12.26 4.25 4.20
C ALA A 28 12.85 3.65 5.49
N LYS A 29 12.03 2.99 6.31
CA LYS A 29 12.48 2.34 7.56
C LYS A 29 13.43 1.18 7.34
N ALA A 30 13.34 0.47 6.21
CA ALA A 30 14.26 -0.62 5.86
C ALA A 30 15.67 -0.10 5.53
N HIS A 31 15.76 1.11 4.95
CA HIS A 31 17.04 1.74 4.57
C HIS A 31 17.70 2.55 5.70
N ASN A 32 17.03 2.73 6.85
CA ASN A 32 17.46 3.69 7.88
C ASN A 32 18.21 3.07 9.07
N GLN A 33 18.94 1.97 8.87
CA GLN A 33 19.70 1.35 9.97
C GLN A 33 20.77 2.29 10.54
N ASP A 34 21.47 3.04 9.68
CA ASP A 34 22.45 4.05 10.09
C ASP A 34 21.82 5.16 10.93
N LEU A 35 20.58 5.54 10.59
CA LEU A 35 19.86 6.58 11.31
C LEU A 35 19.39 6.10 12.68
N LYS A 36 18.96 4.84 12.80
CA LYS A 36 18.66 4.23 14.12
C LYS A 36 19.89 4.21 15.02
N ASN A 37 21.05 3.86 14.46
CA ASN A 37 22.32 3.88 15.20
C ASN A 37 22.69 5.31 15.61
N ALA A 38 22.55 6.27 14.69
CA ALA A 38 22.87 7.67 14.93
C ALA A 38 21.96 8.30 16.00
N LEU A 39 20.66 7.99 15.98
CA LEU A 39 19.70 8.43 16.99
C LEU A 39 20.05 7.86 18.37
N ALA A 40 20.34 6.56 18.46
CA ALA A 40 20.71 5.93 19.72
C ALA A 40 21.97 6.59 20.33
N GLU A 41 22.95 6.92 19.49
CA GLU A 41 24.15 7.65 19.94
C GLU A 41 23.81 9.08 20.39
N ALA A 42 22.99 9.81 19.63
CA ALA A 42 22.57 11.16 20.01
C ALA A 42 21.77 11.16 21.31
N GLN A 43 20.88 10.18 21.53
CA GLN A 43 20.14 10.01 22.77
C GLN A 43 21.07 9.76 23.96
N ARG A 44 22.10 8.93 23.79
CA ARG A 44 23.15 8.73 24.81
C ARG A 44 23.89 10.03 25.12
N LYS A 45 24.32 10.76 24.08
CA LYS A 45 25.03 12.04 24.25
C LYS A 45 24.16 13.10 24.93
N VAL A 46 22.89 13.19 24.57
CA VAL A 46 21.93 14.10 25.21
C VAL A 46 21.75 13.75 26.68
N GLN A 47 21.73 12.46 27.02
CA GLN A 47 21.67 12.02 28.41
C GLN A 47 22.95 12.39 29.18
N ASP A 48 24.14 12.17 28.62
CA ASP A 48 25.42 12.58 29.21
C ASP A 48 25.50 14.11 29.39
N LEU A 49 25.01 14.86 28.40
CA LEU A 49 24.92 16.33 28.46
C LEU A 49 23.96 16.78 29.55
N LYS A 50 22.82 16.11 29.74
CA LYS A 50 21.86 16.40 30.81
C LYS A 50 22.47 16.22 32.20
N GLU A 51 23.30 15.20 32.39
CA GLU A 51 24.03 14.98 33.64
C GLU A 51 25.13 16.03 33.86
N GLY A 52 25.82 16.44 32.79
CA GLY A 52 26.79 17.54 32.82
C GLY A 52 26.15 18.91 33.08
N TYR A 53 24.96 19.14 32.53
CA TYR A 53 24.20 20.40 32.60
C TYR A 53 23.93 20.86 34.03
N VAL A 54 23.64 19.91 34.94
CA VAL A 54 23.45 20.20 36.37
C VAL A 54 24.64 20.98 36.96
N LYS A 55 25.85 20.79 36.42
CA LYS A 55 27.08 21.42 36.92
C LYS A 55 27.30 22.85 36.45
N PHE A 56 26.73 23.27 35.32
CA PHE A 56 26.96 24.60 34.73
C PHE A 56 25.69 25.42 34.53
N GLN A 57 24.50 24.87 34.83
CA GLN A 57 23.23 25.58 34.69
C GLN A 57 23.16 26.91 35.44
N ALA A 58 23.92 27.07 36.54
CA ALA A 58 23.95 28.30 37.33
C ALA A 58 24.44 29.52 36.51
N ASP A 59 25.30 29.28 35.51
CA ASP A 59 25.93 30.31 34.68
C ASP A 59 25.12 30.65 33.41
N LEU A 60 23.99 29.96 33.20
CA LEU A 60 23.09 30.17 32.05
C LEU A 60 21.91 31.09 32.41
N SER A 61 21.54 31.94 31.46
CA SER A 61 20.27 32.66 31.45
C SER A 61 19.07 31.70 31.37
N ASP A 62 17.90 32.14 31.81
CA ASP A 62 16.69 31.30 31.80
C ASP A 62 16.29 30.85 30.38
N GLU A 63 16.53 31.69 29.36
CA GLU A 63 16.28 31.35 27.95
C GLU A 63 17.20 30.24 27.41
N GLU A 64 18.46 30.19 27.87
CA GLU A 64 19.39 29.11 27.53
C GLU A 64 18.99 27.80 28.19
N ARG A 65 18.57 27.87 29.46
CA ARG A 65 18.07 26.71 30.21
C ARG A 65 16.84 26.11 29.54
N GLU A 66 15.89 26.94 29.14
CA GLU A 66 14.67 26.52 28.44
C GLU A 66 14.98 25.80 27.12
N ARG A 67 15.87 26.39 26.30
CA ARG A 67 16.30 25.79 25.01
C ARG A 67 16.95 24.43 25.21
N PHE A 68 17.81 24.30 26.20
CA PHE A 68 18.46 23.02 26.52
C PHE A 68 17.44 21.95 26.92
N VAL A 69 16.52 22.27 27.84
CA VAL A 69 15.47 21.34 28.29
C VAL A 69 14.58 20.91 27.12
N ARG A 70 14.23 21.84 26.23
CA ARG A 70 13.41 21.56 25.04
C ARG A 70 14.14 20.64 24.06
N LEU A 71 15.43 20.88 23.78
CA LEU A 71 16.26 19.98 22.96
C LEU A 71 16.30 18.56 23.53
N VAL A 72 16.61 18.43 24.83
CA VAL A 72 16.67 17.13 25.52
C VAL A 72 15.33 16.41 25.37
N LYS A 73 14.22 17.12 25.61
CA LYS A 73 12.87 16.57 25.48
C LYS A 73 12.58 16.07 24.07
N ILE A 74 12.97 16.81 23.03
CA ILE A 74 12.72 16.39 21.64
C ILE A 74 13.45 15.08 21.36
N ILE A 75 14.78 15.05 21.53
CA ILE A 75 15.60 13.88 21.16
C ILE A 75 15.27 12.65 22.00
N SER A 76 15.02 12.80 23.30
CA SER A 76 14.66 11.68 24.17
C SER A 76 13.30 11.07 23.84
N ASN A 77 12.39 11.82 23.21
CA ASN A 77 11.05 11.34 22.86
C ASN A 77 10.94 10.76 21.46
N VAL A 78 11.90 11.03 20.56
CA VAL A 78 11.92 10.46 19.22
C VAL A 78 12.11 8.94 19.30
N LYS A 79 11.23 8.22 18.61
CA LYS A 79 11.24 6.77 18.53
C LYS A 79 11.70 6.27 17.16
N PRO A 80 12.26 5.05 17.07
CA PRO A 80 12.67 4.46 15.79
C PRO A 80 11.55 4.35 14.74
N GLU A 81 10.29 4.36 15.17
CA GLU A 81 9.11 4.29 14.30
C GLU A 81 8.59 5.66 13.80
N ASP A 82 9.10 6.78 14.31
CA ASP A 82 8.64 8.12 13.95
C ASP A 82 9.01 8.51 12.51
N ASP A 83 8.21 9.37 11.90
CA ASP A 83 8.40 9.77 10.49
C ASP A 83 9.71 10.55 10.27
N CYS A 84 10.20 11.28 11.27
CA CYS A 84 11.47 12.00 11.19
C CYS A 84 12.68 11.08 11.05
N ILE A 85 12.54 9.80 11.41
CA ILE A 85 13.55 8.78 11.13
C ILE A 85 13.71 8.55 9.63
N GLY A 86 12.73 8.93 8.81
CA GLY A 86 12.78 8.95 7.35
C GLY A 86 13.46 10.16 6.73
N SER A 87 13.83 11.19 7.51
CA SER A 87 14.28 12.49 6.98
C SER A 87 15.81 12.61 6.95
N PRO A 88 16.41 12.94 5.79
CA PRO A 88 17.83 13.31 5.70
C PRO A 88 18.18 14.58 6.51
N GLU A 89 17.24 15.50 6.66
CA GLU A 89 17.41 16.73 7.43
C GLU A 89 17.47 16.41 8.93
N PHE A 90 16.62 15.51 9.40
CA PHE A 90 16.72 15.02 10.78
C PHE A 90 18.07 14.34 11.03
N LEU A 91 18.52 13.52 10.08
CA LEU A 91 19.82 12.85 10.17
C LEU A 91 20.99 13.84 10.29
N SER A 92 20.96 14.95 9.55
CA SER A 92 22.05 15.94 9.61
C SER A 92 22.12 16.60 10.99
N TYR A 93 20.98 16.92 11.60
CA TYR A 93 20.91 17.44 12.97
C TYR A 93 21.43 16.43 13.99
N VAL A 94 20.99 15.17 13.90
CA VAL A 94 21.45 14.10 14.80
C VAL A 94 22.97 13.89 14.67
N LYS A 95 23.52 13.91 13.45
CA LYS A 95 24.96 13.82 13.21
C LYS A 95 25.73 15.05 13.72
N GLU A 96 25.18 16.24 13.57
CA GLU A 96 25.78 17.46 14.15
C GLU A 96 25.92 17.32 15.66
N MET A 97 24.87 16.85 16.34
CA MET A 97 24.87 16.63 17.79
C MET A 97 25.91 15.60 18.24
N GLN A 98 26.30 14.65 17.38
CA GLN A 98 27.37 13.72 17.67
C GLN A 98 28.74 14.40 17.71
N THR A 99 28.93 15.57 17.09
CA THR A 99 30.21 16.29 17.12
C THR A 99 30.39 17.11 18.39
N TRP A 100 29.37 17.20 19.24
CA TRP A 100 29.40 18.05 20.44
C TRP A 100 30.28 17.43 21.52
N GLU A 101 31.23 18.22 22.01
CA GLU A 101 32.15 17.82 23.08
C GLU A 101 31.80 18.55 24.39
N ARG A 102 32.00 17.85 25.50
CA ARG A 102 31.79 18.40 26.85
C ARG A 102 32.74 19.58 27.09
N GLY A 103 32.19 20.77 27.38
CA GLY A 103 32.97 21.98 27.61
C GLY A 103 33.36 22.77 26.35
N LYS A 104 33.05 22.25 25.15
CA LYS A 104 33.08 22.99 23.88
C LYS A 104 31.66 23.08 23.36
N THR A 105 30.82 23.88 24.01
CA THR A 105 29.43 24.04 23.60
C THR A 105 29.37 24.78 22.26
N PRO A 106 28.78 24.22 21.19
CA PRO A 106 28.06 25.06 20.26
C PRO A 106 26.86 25.61 21.04
N PHE A 107 26.81 26.93 21.19
CA PHE A 107 25.67 27.60 21.80
C PHE A 107 24.38 27.13 21.11
N ILE A 108 23.50 26.43 21.84
CA ILE A 108 22.24 25.90 21.27
C ILE A 108 21.38 27.09 20.87
N SER A 109 21.39 27.40 19.58
CA SER A 109 20.65 28.54 19.07
C SER A 109 19.14 28.26 19.15
N LYS A 110 18.35 29.34 19.29
CA LYS A 110 16.89 29.21 19.22
C LYS A 110 16.46 28.58 17.89
N GLN A 111 17.10 29.00 16.80
CA GLN A 111 16.86 28.48 15.46
C GLN A 111 17.11 26.97 15.37
N PHE A 112 18.16 26.45 16.02
CA PHE A 112 18.45 25.02 16.02
C PHE A 112 17.32 24.21 16.66
N VAL A 113 16.88 24.61 17.85
CA VAL A 113 15.80 23.91 18.58
C VAL A 113 14.46 24.03 17.85
N ASP A 114 14.14 25.21 17.34
CA ASP A 114 12.90 25.45 16.59
C ASP A 114 12.85 24.62 15.31
N THR A 115 13.97 24.54 14.57
CA THR A 115 14.05 23.75 13.33
C THR A 115 14.01 22.25 13.63
N LEU A 116 14.72 21.78 14.66
CA LEU A 116 14.68 20.38 15.07
C LEU A 116 13.26 19.96 15.48
N GLU A 117 12.53 20.80 16.22
CA GLU A 117 11.14 20.53 16.58
C GLU A 117 10.23 20.51 15.36
N GLN A 118 10.43 21.42 14.41
CA GLN A 118 9.70 21.43 13.15
C GLN A 118 9.94 20.15 12.34
N ILE A 119 11.19 19.73 12.16
CA ILE A 119 11.56 18.50 11.45
C ILE A 119 10.95 17.28 12.16
N THR A 120 11.03 17.23 13.49
CA THR A 120 10.44 16.12 14.27
C THR A 120 8.93 15.99 14.03
N ASN A 121 8.22 17.12 13.91
CA ASN A 121 6.76 17.12 13.76
C ASN A 121 6.26 17.05 12.31
N HIS A 122 7.06 17.49 11.34
CA HIS A 122 6.64 17.71 9.95
C HIS A 122 7.67 17.19 8.93
N ALA A 123 8.45 16.18 9.30
CA ALA A 123 9.46 15.58 8.43
C ALA A 123 8.91 15.21 7.06
N THR A 124 9.74 15.52 6.05
CA THR A 124 9.65 14.88 4.74
C THR A 124 10.42 13.57 4.80
N ILE A 125 9.74 12.47 4.46
CA ILE A 125 10.33 11.14 4.40
C ILE A 125 10.98 10.97 3.03
N HIS A 126 12.27 10.69 3.01
CA HIS A 126 12.98 10.35 1.78
C HIS A 126 12.77 8.86 1.43
N VAL A 127 12.37 8.60 0.20
CA VAL A 127 12.06 7.25 -0.30
C VAL A 127 13.02 6.89 -1.44
N PRO A 128 13.86 5.86 -1.26
CA PRO A 128 14.66 5.29 -2.34
C PRO A 128 13.76 4.73 -3.45
N THR A 129 13.88 5.24 -4.68
CA THR A 129 12.98 4.84 -5.78
C THR A 129 13.19 3.42 -6.25
N GLN A 130 14.39 2.83 -6.11
CA GLN A 130 14.66 1.48 -6.59
C GLN A 130 13.66 0.45 -6.03
N ASP A 131 13.55 0.37 -4.71
CA ASP A 131 12.64 -0.57 -4.04
C ASP A 131 11.18 -0.23 -4.28
N PHE A 132 10.88 1.07 -4.33
CA PHE A 132 9.52 1.52 -4.59
C PHE A 132 9.07 1.21 -6.02
N ASN A 133 9.95 1.33 -7.01
CA ASN A 133 9.66 1.00 -8.41
C ASN A 133 9.32 -0.47 -8.55
N GLU A 134 10.08 -1.36 -7.92
CA GLU A 134 9.77 -2.79 -7.91
C GLU A 134 8.40 -3.08 -7.31
N TRP A 135 8.06 -2.39 -6.21
CA TRP A 135 6.74 -2.51 -5.61
C TRP A 135 5.66 -2.01 -6.58
N LEU A 136 5.81 -0.81 -7.12
CA LEU A 136 4.82 -0.12 -7.96
C LEU A 136 4.53 -0.90 -9.26
N LEU A 137 5.57 -1.38 -9.94
CA LEU A 137 5.46 -2.15 -11.18
C LEU A 137 4.78 -3.52 -10.99
N LYS A 138 4.67 -4.01 -9.76
CA LYS A 138 4.03 -5.30 -9.41
C LYS A 138 2.64 -5.14 -8.80
N VAL A 139 2.02 -3.95 -8.85
CA VAL A 139 0.69 -3.73 -8.25
C VAL A 139 -0.37 -4.68 -8.82
N ASP A 140 -0.52 -4.80 -10.14
CA ASP A 140 -1.52 -5.72 -10.71
C ASP A 140 -1.10 -7.18 -10.68
N TRP A 141 0.21 -7.44 -10.62
CA TRP A 141 0.69 -8.78 -10.34
C TRP A 141 0.19 -9.25 -8.97
N ARG A 142 0.32 -8.41 -7.95
CA ARG A 142 -0.21 -8.70 -6.61
C ARG A 142 -1.73 -8.74 -6.60
N ALA A 143 -2.41 -7.78 -7.22
CA ALA A 143 -3.87 -7.66 -7.12
C ALA A 143 -4.62 -8.74 -7.91
N ILE A 144 -4.18 -9.05 -9.13
CA ILE A 144 -4.93 -9.88 -10.08
C ILE A 144 -4.04 -10.84 -10.89
N GLY A 145 -2.76 -10.97 -10.55
CA GLY A 145 -1.85 -11.92 -11.22
C GLY A 145 -1.40 -11.50 -12.63
N MET A 146 -1.55 -10.22 -13.00
CA MET A 146 -1.03 -9.73 -14.30
C MET A 146 0.50 -9.66 -14.31
N HIS A 147 1.11 -9.72 -15.50
CA HIS A 147 2.55 -9.52 -15.60
C HIS A 147 2.98 -8.16 -15.05
N PRO A 148 4.11 -8.09 -14.32
CA PRO A 148 4.65 -6.82 -13.88
C PRO A 148 4.87 -5.85 -15.04
N TYR A 149 4.64 -4.57 -14.78
CA TYR A 149 4.90 -3.49 -15.72
C TYR A 149 6.39 -3.36 -16.02
N SER A 150 6.74 -2.87 -17.22
CA SER A 150 8.11 -2.51 -17.55
C SER A 150 8.53 -1.22 -16.85
N LEU A 151 9.82 -1.08 -16.54
CA LEU A 151 10.39 0.12 -15.92
C LEU A 151 10.13 1.40 -16.73
N SER A 152 10.00 1.28 -18.06
CA SER A 152 9.65 2.40 -18.95
C SER A 152 8.33 3.08 -18.58
N LEU A 153 7.40 2.41 -17.89
CA LEU A 153 6.18 3.02 -17.37
C LEU A 153 6.46 4.18 -16.41
N LEU A 154 7.59 4.13 -15.70
CA LEU A 154 8.01 5.14 -14.72
C LEU A 154 9.00 6.15 -15.29
N GLU A 155 9.76 5.79 -16.33
CA GLU A 155 10.86 6.60 -16.89
C GLU A 155 10.48 7.37 -18.16
N ASP A 156 9.55 6.87 -18.99
CA ASP A 156 9.14 7.52 -20.24
C ASP A 156 8.15 8.67 -19.97
N PRO A 157 8.45 9.92 -20.39
CA PRO A 157 7.57 11.07 -20.20
C PRO A 157 6.18 10.94 -20.83
N ASN A 158 6.00 10.04 -21.80
CA ASN A 158 4.71 9.78 -22.46
C ASN A 158 3.87 8.73 -21.72
N GLN A 159 4.48 8.03 -20.77
CA GLN A 159 3.82 7.04 -19.92
C GLN A 159 3.53 7.64 -18.55
N GLY A 160 3.40 6.78 -17.54
CA GLY A 160 3.24 7.17 -16.15
C GLY A 160 2.28 6.25 -15.42
N HIS A 161 2.54 6.05 -14.13
CA HIS A 161 1.74 5.16 -13.29
C HIS A 161 0.60 5.93 -12.61
N TRP A 162 -0.59 5.32 -12.53
CA TRP A 162 -1.78 5.97 -11.98
C TRP A 162 -1.71 6.21 -10.49
N ASP A 163 -1.15 5.24 -9.74
CA ASP A 163 -1.20 5.27 -8.28
C ASP A 163 -0.39 6.42 -7.66
N ILE A 164 0.63 6.92 -8.36
CA ILE A 164 1.42 8.08 -7.91
C ILE A 164 0.90 9.41 -8.47
N TYR A 165 -0.21 9.39 -9.19
CA TYR A 165 -0.86 10.62 -9.61
C TYR A 165 -1.47 11.33 -8.38
N PRO A 166 -1.18 12.63 -8.18
CA PRO A 166 -1.67 13.35 -7.01
C PRO A 166 -3.16 13.67 -7.15
N PHE A 167 -4.02 12.79 -6.63
CA PHE A 167 -5.44 13.08 -6.47
C PHE A 167 -5.64 14.13 -5.37
N ALA A 168 -6.54 15.09 -5.60
CA ALA A 168 -6.88 16.08 -4.58
C ALA A 168 -7.40 15.34 -3.34
N GLN A 169 -6.76 15.56 -2.19
CA GLN A 169 -6.90 14.70 -1.01
C GLN A 169 -8.35 14.34 -0.69
N GLU A 170 -8.70 13.09 -0.96
CA GLU A 170 -9.93 12.47 -0.51
C GLU A 170 -9.85 12.35 1.03
N GLY A 171 -10.69 13.11 1.73
CA GLY A 171 -10.80 13.07 3.19
C GLY A 171 -9.97 14.12 3.93
N LYS A 172 -10.57 15.30 4.14
CA LYS A 172 -10.07 16.46 4.92
C LYS A 172 -9.74 16.19 6.42
N LYS A 173 -9.59 14.95 6.86
CA LYS A 173 -9.51 14.60 8.30
C LYS A 173 -8.16 14.03 8.76
N ASN A 174 -7.30 13.57 7.86
CA ASN A 174 -6.03 12.96 8.24
C ASN A 174 -4.84 13.87 7.92
N LYS A 175 -3.88 13.96 8.85
CA LYS A 175 -2.62 14.68 8.64
C LYS A 175 -1.88 14.07 7.45
N ALA A 176 -1.61 14.89 6.44
CA ALA A 176 -0.79 14.51 5.31
C ALA A 176 0.68 14.38 5.74
N ILE A 177 1.38 13.39 5.19
CA ILE A 177 2.82 13.20 5.35
C ILE A 177 3.46 13.51 4.00
N ASN A 178 4.58 14.22 4.06
CA ASN A 178 5.35 14.56 2.88
C ASN A 178 6.38 13.46 2.60
N PHE A 179 6.48 13.09 1.34
CA PHE A 179 7.45 12.13 0.83
C PHE A 179 8.23 12.79 -0.30
N GLU A 180 9.54 12.62 -0.29
CA GLU A 180 10.44 13.00 -1.38
C GLU A 180 11.06 11.74 -1.97
N LEU A 181 10.94 11.59 -3.29
CA LEU A 181 11.57 10.52 -4.04
C LEU A 181 12.99 10.96 -4.44
N ASP A 182 13.96 10.06 -4.36
CA ASP A 182 15.33 10.34 -4.78
C ASP A 182 15.47 10.59 -6.30
N LYS A 183 14.50 10.12 -7.08
CA LYS A 183 14.35 10.35 -8.52
C LYS A 183 12.90 10.72 -8.85
N GLU A 184 12.73 11.55 -9.88
CA GLU A 184 11.40 11.86 -10.40
C GLU A 184 10.81 10.64 -11.13
N LEU A 185 9.54 10.35 -10.87
CA LEU A 185 8.78 9.30 -11.56
C LEU A 185 7.66 9.90 -12.37
N ASN A 186 7.33 9.32 -13.52
CA ASN A 186 6.21 9.79 -14.32
C ASN A 186 4.89 9.24 -13.78
N ALA A 187 3.95 10.15 -13.53
CA ALA A 187 2.58 9.87 -13.13
C ALA A 187 1.61 10.25 -14.24
N ARG A 188 0.52 9.49 -14.36
CA ARG A 188 -0.49 9.68 -15.39
C ARG A 188 -1.88 9.60 -14.79
N HIS A 189 -2.74 10.55 -15.14
CA HIS A 189 -4.11 10.54 -14.67
C HIS A 189 -4.87 9.38 -15.32
N PRO A 190 -5.60 8.52 -14.58
CA PRO A 190 -6.27 7.36 -15.16
C PRO A 190 -7.34 7.74 -16.21
N SER A 191 -7.86 8.97 -16.21
CA SER A 191 -8.88 9.37 -17.19
C SER A 191 -8.42 9.34 -18.64
N VAL A 192 -7.11 9.39 -18.91
CA VAL A 192 -6.61 9.32 -20.31
C VAL A 192 -6.47 7.90 -20.82
N ASP A 193 -6.71 6.91 -19.97
CA ASP A 193 -6.70 5.49 -20.33
C ASP A 193 -8.11 4.87 -20.28
N ILE A 194 -9.14 5.67 -20.00
CA ILE A 194 -10.53 5.24 -20.12
C ILE A 194 -10.87 5.04 -21.60
N LYS A 195 -11.22 3.81 -21.95
CA LYS A 195 -11.81 3.46 -23.25
C LYS A 195 -13.31 3.26 -23.09
N HIS A 196 -14.10 4.03 -23.82
CA HIS A 196 -15.54 3.79 -23.89
C HIS A 196 -15.80 2.61 -24.82
N SER A 197 -16.21 1.49 -24.24
CA SER A 197 -16.59 0.27 -24.96
C SER A 197 -17.76 -0.38 -24.24
N GLU A 198 -18.58 -1.11 -24.99
CA GLU A 198 -19.60 -1.98 -24.44
C GLU A 198 -18.94 -3.28 -24.00
N VAL A 199 -19.09 -3.62 -22.73
CA VAL A 199 -18.66 -4.90 -22.17
C VAL A 199 -19.89 -5.77 -21.95
N ALA A 200 -19.93 -6.92 -22.59
CA ALA A 200 -20.93 -7.95 -22.37
C ALA A 200 -20.37 -9.00 -21.42
N ILE A 201 -21.07 -9.28 -20.32
CA ILE A 201 -20.71 -10.33 -19.37
C ILE A 201 -21.87 -11.33 -19.33
N ASP A 202 -21.64 -12.52 -19.86
CA ASP A 202 -22.55 -13.65 -19.66
C ASP A 202 -22.22 -14.32 -18.33
N PHE A 203 -22.96 -13.95 -17.29
CA PHE A 203 -22.84 -14.51 -15.96
C PHE A 203 -23.68 -15.80 -15.85
N GLY A 204 -23.08 -16.93 -16.21
CA GLY A 204 -23.69 -18.25 -16.14
C GLY A 204 -23.68 -18.85 -14.72
N THR A 205 -24.25 -20.06 -14.58
CA THR A 205 -24.23 -20.78 -13.29
C THR A 205 -22.93 -21.54 -13.08
N LYS A 206 -22.34 -22.06 -14.17
CA LYS A 206 -21.10 -22.85 -14.15
C LYS A 206 -19.90 -22.04 -14.59
N SER A 207 -20.04 -21.28 -15.68
CA SER A 207 -18.99 -20.44 -16.26
C SER A 207 -19.50 -19.02 -16.48
N THR A 208 -18.55 -18.09 -16.57
CA THR A 208 -18.75 -16.68 -16.91
C THR A 208 -17.85 -16.35 -18.09
N THR A 209 -18.39 -15.68 -19.09
CA THR A 209 -17.62 -15.20 -20.25
C THR A 209 -17.82 -13.70 -20.38
N ALA A 210 -16.73 -12.97 -20.62
CA ALA A 210 -16.77 -11.54 -20.84
C ALA A 210 -16.22 -11.21 -22.23
N ALA A 211 -16.81 -10.21 -22.88
CA ALA A 211 -16.40 -9.71 -24.17
C ALA A 211 -16.52 -8.19 -24.21
N PHE A 212 -15.70 -7.53 -25.02
CA PHE A 212 -15.83 -6.10 -25.30
C PHE A 212 -15.78 -5.83 -26.81
N LEU A 213 -16.24 -4.66 -27.22
CA LEU A 213 -16.03 -4.16 -28.58
C LEU A 213 -14.71 -3.40 -28.66
N ASP A 214 -13.77 -3.84 -29.50
CA ASP A 214 -12.52 -3.11 -29.72
C ASP A 214 -12.75 -1.79 -30.49
N ASP A 215 -11.70 -0.98 -30.63
CA ASP A 215 -11.75 0.32 -31.31
C ASP A 215 -12.17 0.20 -32.80
N SER A 216 -12.16 -1.01 -33.37
CA SER A 216 -12.64 -1.32 -34.74
C SER A 216 -14.05 -1.92 -34.78
N GLY A 217 -14.73 -2.02 -33.62
CA GLY A 217 -16.06 -2.62 -33.49
C GLY A 217 -16.06 -4.16 -33.52
N ARG A 218 -14.90 -4.82 -33.38
CA ARG A 218 -14.82 -6.29 -33.33
C ARG A 218 -15.09 -6.79 -31.92
N LYS A 219 -15.77 -7.92 -31.81
CA LYS A 219 -16.02 -8.60 -30.53
C LYS A 219 -14.74 -9.31 -30.08
N THR A 220 -14.24 -8.96 -28.89
CA THR A 220 -13.04 -9.56 -28.31
C THR A 220 -13.38 -10.18 -26.96
N LEU A 221 -13.08 -11.47 -26.81
CA LEU A 221 -13.27 -12.20 -25.55
C LEU A 221 -12.18 -11.83 -24.53
N ILE A 222 -12.54 -11.86 -23.24
CA ILE A 222 -11.66 -11.58 -22.11
C ILE A 222 -11.44 -12.89 -21.35
N SER A 223 -10.18 -13.29 -21.21
CA SER A 223 -9.77 -14.36 -20.29
C SER A 223 -9.60 -13.78 -18.88
N ILE A 224 -10.16 -14.42 -17.85
CA ILE A 224 -10.12 -13.96 -16.46
C ILE A 224 -9.36 -14.99 -15.60
N GLY A 225 -8.31 -14.53 -14.92
CA GLY A 225 -7.59 -15.36 -13.95
C GLY A 225 -6.63 -16.39 -14.54
N THR A 226 -6.35 -16.36 -15.85
CA THR A 226 -5.27 -17.15 -16.45
C THR A 226 -3.95 -16.37 -16.31
N GLN A 227 -3.04 -16.85 -15.47
CA GLN A 227 -1.74 -16.20 -15.20
C GLN A 227 -0.69 -16.42 -16.31
N GLU A 228 -0.98 -17.20 -17.35
CA GLU A 228 0.02 -17.62 -18.34
C GLU A 228 -0.17 -16.92 -19.69
N ALA A 229 0.57 -15.83 -19.93
CA ALA A 229 0.56 -15.12 -21.23
C ALA A 229 1.29 -15.86 -22.38
N PHE A 230 1.90 -17.02 -22.11
CA PHE A 230 2.73 -17.76 -23.08
C PHE A 230 2.11 -19.07 -23.57
N LYS A 231 0.87 -19.36 -23.18
CA LYS A 231 0.15 -20.54 -23.66
C LYS A 231 -0.74 -20.14 -24.84
N GLU A 232 -0.85 -21.02 -25.85
CA GLU A 232 -1.87 -20.84 -26.89
C GLU A 232 -3.24 -20.74 -26.23
N VAL A 233 -3.92 -19.61 -26.45
CA VAL A 233 -5.23 -19.34 -25.89
C VAL A 233 -6.21 -20.34 -26.48
N SER A 234 -6.82 -21.16 -25.64
CA SER A 234 -7.86 -22.11 -25.99
C SER A 234 -9.24 -21.54 -25.69
N ASP A 235 -10.28 -22.06 -26.34
CA ASP A 235 -11.68 -21.65 -26.06
C ASP A 235 -12.03 -21.80 -24.56
N LYS A 236 -11.39 -22.75 -23.86
CA LYS A 236 -11.60 -23.00 -22.43
C LYS A 236 -11.08 -21.89 -21.52
N ASP A 237 -10.15 -21.07 -22.00
CA ASP A 237 -9.59 -19.95 -21.23
C ASP A 237 -10.56 -18.76 -21.19
N PHE A 238 -11.55 -18.72 -22.09
CA PHE A 238 -12.61 -17.70 -22.10
C PHE A 238 -13.87 -18.12 -21.32
N GLU A 239 -13.94 -19.39 -20.89
CA GLU A 239 -15.01 -19.92 -20.04
C GLU A 239 -14.55 -19.99 -18.58
N ASN A 240 -14.72 -18.88 -17.86
CA ASN A 240 -14.20 -18.74 -16.51
C ASN A 240 -15.13 -19.44 -15.49
N PRO A 241 -14.68 -20.43 -14.71
CA PRO A 241 -15.51 -21.05 -13.69
C PRO A 241 -16.13 -20.02 -12.75
N THR A 242 -17.44 -20.10 -12.51
CA THR A 242 -18.17 -19.15 -11.64
C THR A 242 -18.01 -19.55 -10.17
N ILE A 243 -16.78 -19.42 -9.70
CA ILE A 243 -16.31 -19.75 -8.36
C ILE A 243 -15.40 -18.65 -7.83
N ILE A 244 -15.52 -18.36 -6.54
CA ILE A 244 -14.67 -17.44 -5.79
C ILE A 244 -14.11 -18.20 -4.59
N GLU A 245 -12.86 -17.92 -4.25
CA GLU A 245 -12.20 -18.41 -3.05
C GLU A 245 -11.85 -17.24 -2.15
N PHE A 246 -12.23 -17.31 -0.87
CA PHE A 246 -11.84 -16.34 0.16
C PHE A 246 -10.83 -16.97 1.11
N ARG A 247 -9.58 -16.48 1.10
CA ARG A 247 -8.55 -16.92 2.06
C ARG A 247 -8.46 -15.97 3.25
N HIS A 248 -8.44 -14.66 2.99
CA HIS A 248 -8.33 -13.62 4.00
C HIS A 248 -9.37 -12.50 3.79
N HIS A 249 -10.66 -12.85 3.83
CA HIS A 249 -11.76 -11.93 3.49
C HIS A 249 -11.71 -10.57 4.23
N GLN A 250 -11.34 -10.55 5.51
CA GLN A 250 -11.28 -9.29 6.28
C GLN A 250 -10.16 -8.38 5.80
N LYS A 251 -9.01 -8.95 5.43
CA LYS A 251 -7.90 -8.19 4.82
C LYS A 251 -8.33 -7.66 3.47
N PHE A 252 -8.91 -8.50 2.62
CA PHE A 252 -9.45 -8.09 1.32
C PHE A 252 -10.43 -6.91 1.43
N LEU A 253 -11.41 -6.99 2.34
CA LEU A 253 -12.40 -5.91 2.52
C LEU A 253 -11.76 -4.60 2.99
N ASN A 254 -10.77 -4.68 3.88
CA ASN A 254 -10.05 -3.50 4.35
C ASN A 254 -9.24 -2.85 3.23
N ASP A 255 -8.56 -3.65 2.42
CA ASP A 255 -7.73 -3.19 1.30
C ASP A 255 -8.59 -2.67 0.13
N TYR A 256 -9.71 -3.35 -0.15
CA TYR A 256 -10.70 -2.94 -1.15
C TYR A 256 -11.35 -1.60 -0.80
N GLY A 257 -11.66 -1.38 0.49
CA GLY A 257 -12.25 -0.13 0.98
C GLY A 257 -11.24 0.97 1.32
N ALA A 258 -9.95 0.78 1.07
CA ALA A 258 -8.92 1.73 1.48
C ALA A 258 -8.86 3.01 0.61
N LEU A 259 -9.35 2.93 -0.63
CA LEU A 259 -9.34 4.01 -1.63
C LEU A 259 -10.67 4.01 -2.39
N GLU A 260 -11.17 5.18 -2.80
CA GLU A 260 -12.40 5.27 -3.61
C GLU A 260 -12.18 4.80 -5.06
N HIS A 261 -10.92 4.79 -5.50
CA HIS A 261 -10.50 4.34 -6.82
C HIS A 261 -9.89 2.92 -6.77
N ARG A 262 -8.86 2.66 -7.59
CA ARG A 262 -8.11 1.40 -7.60
C ARG A 262 -7.66 0.99 -6.18
N PRO A 263 -8.11 -0.16 -5.65
CA PRO A 263 -7.66 -0.66 -4.36
C PRO A 263 -6.38 -1.50 -4.48
N PHE A 264 -5.62 -1.58 -3.39
CA PHE A 264 -4.40 -2.39 -3.31
C PHE A 264 -4.69 -3.76 -2.68
N THR A 265 -5.49 -4.58 -3.37
CA THR A 265 -5.80 -5.95 -2.94
C THR A 265 -4.67 -6.92 -3.28
N GLU A 266 -4.74 -8.14 -2.74
CA GLU A 266 -3.86 -9.25 -3.10
C GLU A 266 -4.68 -10.44 -3.60
N VAL A 267 -4.24 -11.06 -4.70
CA VAL A 267 -4.85 -12.25 -5.31
C VAL A 267 -4.88 -13.43 -4.35
N ASP A 268 -3.96 -13.44 -3.39
CA ASP A 268 -3.93 -14.46 -2.35
C ASP A 268 -4.99 -14.27 -1.26
N ASP A 269 -5.58 -13.09 -1.13
CA ASP A 269 -6.67 -12.86 -0.16
C ASP A 269 -8.02 -13.31 -0.72
N LEU A 270 -8.23 -13.09 -2.02
CA LEU A 270 -9.41 -13.47 -2.79
C LEU A 270 -9.02 -13.80 -4.23
N THR A 271 -9.35 -15.01 -4.69
CA THR A 271 -9.14 -15.42 -6.09
C THR A 271 -10.42 -15.96 -6.72
N THR A 272 -10.45 -16.04 -8.04
CA THR A 272 -11.65 -16.39 -8.82
C THR A 272 -11.31 -17.30 -9.99
N ALA A 273 -12.33 -17.77 -10.71
CA ALA A 273 -12.18 -18.45 -12.00
C ALA A 273 -11.29 -19.71 -11.91
N HIS A 274 -10.39 -19.87 -12.88
CA HIS A 274 -9.58 -21.08 -13.02
C HIS A 274 -8.65 -21.32 -11.83
N THR A 275 -8.06 -20.27 -11.25
CA THR A 275 -7.22 -20.38 -10.05
C THR A 275 -8.02 -20.94 -8.88
N ALA A 276 -9.16 -20.31 -8.54
CA ALA A 276 -10.04 -20.80 -7.47
C ALA A 276 -10.57 -22.23 -7.75
N PHE A 277 -10.87 -22.54 -9.02
CA PHE A 277 -11.37 -23.87 -9.39
C PHE A 277 -10.32 -24.97 -9.23
N ASN A 278 -9.07 -24.70 -9.58
CA ASN A 278 -7.97 -25.66 -9.40
C ASN A 278 -7.71 -25.90 -7.91
N GLU A 279 -7.67 -24.85 -7.10
CA GLU A 279 -7.57 -24.95 -5.64
C GLU A 279 -8.75 -25.72 -5.03
N PHE A 280 -9.97 -25.54 -5.56
CA PHE A 280 -11.15 -26.27 -5.12
C PHE A 280 -11.05 -27.78 -5.36
N LYS A 281 -10.45 -28.21 -6.49
CA LYS A 281 -10.25 -29.65 -6.79
C LYS A 281 -9.31 -30.32 -5.79
N GLU A 282 -8.29 -29.58 -5.34
CA GLU A 282 -7.27 -30.08 -4.41
C GLU A 282 -7.65 -29.90 -2.94
N ALA A 283 -8.72 -29.13 -2.65
CA ALA A 283 -9.18 -28.85 -1.30
C ALA A 283 -9.58 -30.12 -0.55
N LYS A 284 -9.36 -30.14 0.78
CA LYS A 284 -9.68 -31.27 1.64
C LYS A 284 -10.35 -30.82 2.93
N GLY A 285 -11.29 -31.63 3.42
CA GLY A 285 -11.94 -31.40 4.72
C GLY A 285 -12.55 -30.01 4.84
N ASN A 286 -12.06 -29.21 5.78
CA ASN A 286 -12.60 -27.87 6.04
C ASN A 286 -12.19 -26.83 4.98
N ASP A 287 -11.23 -27.13 4.10
CA ASP A 287 -10.81 -26.19 3.06
C ASP A 287 -11.92 -25.96 2.02
N TYR A 288 -12.92 -26.83 1.92
CA TYR A 288 -14.07 -26.58 1.05
C TYR A 288 -14.88 -25.34 1.47
N TYR A 289 -14.83 -24.93 2.75
CA TYR A 289 -15.62 -23.80 3.26
C TYR A 289 -15.11 -22.42 2.82
N ARG A 290 -13.92 -22.32 2.22
CA ARG A 290 -13.43 -21.06 1.61
C ARG A 290 -13.93 -20.83 0.18
N PHE A 291 -14.60 -21.80 -0.43
CA PHE A 291 -15.04 -21.72 -1.83
C PHE A 291 -16.54 -21.47 -1.98
N PHE A 292 -16.87 -20.60 -2.92
CA PHE A 292 -18.22 -20.12 -3.18
C PHE A 292 -18.53 -20.26 -4.67
N TYR A 293 -19.50 -21.10 -5.02
CA TYR A 293 -19.90 -21.40 -6.39
C TYR A 293 -21.44 -21.32 -6.55
N LYS A 294 -21.96 -21.41 -7.78
CA LYS A 294 -23.38 -21.14 -8.11
C LYS A 294 -23.81 -19.72 -7.75
N LEU A 295 -22.91 -18.74 -7.88
CA LEU A 295 -23.10 -17.34 -7.47
C LEU A 295 -24.34 -16.69 -8.11
N LYS A 296 -24.72 -17.08 -9.33
CA LYS A 296 -25.95 -16.61 -10.00
C LYS A 296 -27.22 -16.87 -9.17
N GLN A 297 -27.28 -18.00 -8.46
CA GLN A 297 -28.42 -18.36 -7.61
C GLN A 297 -28.48 -17.48 -6.35
N TRP A 298 -27.33 -17.02 -5.88
CA TRP A 298 -27.20 -16.17 -4.71
C TRP A 298 -27.68 -14.75 -5.01
N ALA A 299 -27.37 -14.23 -6.20
CA ALA A 299 -27.79 -12.91 -6.64
C ALA A 299 -29.31 -12.82 -6.91
N GLY A 300 -29.95 -13.93 -7.31
CA GLY A 300 -31.36 -13.95 -7.71
C GLY A 300 -32.38 -14.19 -6.59
N THR A 301 -31.95 -14.34 -5.34
CA THR A 301 -32.81 -14.74 -4.22
C THR A 301 -32.94 -13.60 -3.20
N ALA A 302 -34.13 -13.01 -3.11
CA ALA A 302 -34.44 -11.84 -2.28
C ALA A 302 -34.32 -12.05 -0.74
N HIS A 303 -33.93 -13.25 -0.28
CA HIS A 303 -33.96 -13.65 1.13
C HIS A 303 -32.64 -14.18 1.69
N TYR A 304 -31.50 -13.99 1.00
CA TYR A 304 -30.22 -14.35 1.59
C TYR A 304 -29.72 -13.25 2.52
N GLU A 305 -29.70 -13.54 3.83
CA GLU A 305 -28.87 -12.79 4.78
C GLU A 305 -27.41 -12.84 4.32
N ASP A 306 -26.75 -11.68 4.34
CA ASP A 306 -25.35 -11.50 3.98
C ASP A 306 -24.45 -12.58 4.63
N PRO A 307 -23.88 -13.51 3.83
CA PRO A 307 -23.05 -14.61 4.34
C PRO A 307 -21.81 -14.12 5.09
N LEU A 308 -21.34 -12.89 4.80
CA LEU A 308 -20.17 -12.27 5.41
C LEU A 308 -20.48 -11.61 6.76
N LYS A 309 -21.76 -11.47 7.15
CA LYS A 309 -22.16 -10.90 8.45
C LYS A 309 -22.22 -11.92 9.60
N ARG A 310 -21.94 -13.21 9.35
CA ARG A 310 -22.03 -14.26 10.38
C ARG A 310 -20.65 -14.60 10.95
N PRO A 311 -20.38 -14.40 12.25
CA PRO A 311 -19.06 -14.60 12.86
C PRO A 311 -18.59 -16.06 13.00
N ARG A 312 -19.32 -17.04 12.42
CA ARG A 312 -18.95 -18.47 12.45
C ARG A 312 -19.25 -19.11 11.09
N LEU A 313 -18.30 -18.99 10.17
CA LEU A 313 -18.35 -19.56 8.82
C LEU A 313 -18.17 -21.09 8.77
N SER A 314 -18.03 -21.80 9.89
CA SER A 314 -17.50 -23.18 9.86
C SER A 314 -18.45 -24.35 10.14
N GLN A 315 -19.72 -24.18 10.52
CA GLN A 315 -20.49 -25.35 11.03
C GLN A 315 -21.94 -25.56 10.57
N ARG A 316 -22.61 -24.64 9.88
CA ARG A 316 -24.03 -24.84 9.54
C ARG A 316 -24.35 -25.10 8.07
N TRP A 317 -23.38 -24.98 7.17
CA TRP A 317 -23.62 -25.10 5.72
C TRP A 317 -23.35 -26.51 5.16
N ALA A 318 -22.75 -27.40 5.96
CA ALA A 318 -22.49 -28.81 5.60
C ALA A 318 -23.78 -29.60 5.28
N HIS A 319 -24.92 -29.28 5.89
CA HIS A 319 -26.13 -30.07 5.69
C HIS A 319 -26.94 -29.75 4.42
N MET A 320 -26.72 -28.59 3.78
CA MET A 320 -27.48 -28.22 2.57
C MET A 320 -26.72 -28.46 1.25
N GLY A 321 -25.39 -28.55 1.28
CA GLY A 321 -24.56 -28.81 0.09
C GLY A 321 -24.18 -30.27 -0.15
N PHE A 322 -24.11 -31.10 0.90
CA PHE A 322 -23.63 -32.49 0.78
C PHE A 322 -24.67 -33.48 0.23
N GLY A 323 -25.95 -33.10 0.13
CA GLY A 323 -27.00 -33.96 -0.41
C GLY A 323 -26.91 -34.23 -1.92
N GLN A 324 -26.01 -33.57 -2.66
CA GLN A 324 -25.90 -33.70 -4.13
C GLN A 324 -24.52 -34.12 -4.66
N LEU A 325 -23.54 -34.39 -3.79
CA LEU A 325 -22.19 -34.81 -4.22
C LEU A 325 -22.08 -36.29 -4.64
N HIS A 326 -23.17 -37.06 -4.60
CA HIS A 326 -23.21 -38.44 -5.13
C HIS A 326 -23.42 -38.54 -6.65
N GLY A 327 -23.48 -37.41 -7.39
CA GLY A 327 -23.85 -37.42 -8.82
C GLY A 327 -22.81 -36.87 -9.80
N MET A 328 -21.58 -36.52 -9.40
CA MET A 328 -20.59 -35.91 -10.30
C MET A 328 -19.39 -36.82 -10.64
N HIS A 329 -19.58 -38.15 -10.60
CA HIS A 329 -18.59 -39.11 -11.11
C HIS A 329 -19.00 -39.84 -12.40
N GLU A 330 -20.13 -39.50 -13.02
CA GLU A 330 -20.46 -39.97 -14.38
C GLU A 330 -21.01 -38.81 -15.23
N GLN A 331 -20.13 -38.24 -16.05
CA GLN A 331 -20.30 -37.85 -17.46
C GLN A 331 -19.25 -36.82 -17.90
#